data_AF-A0A2V8MPT0-F1
#
_entry.id   AF-A0A2V8MPT0-F1
#
_cell.length_a   1.000
_cell.length_b   1.000
_cell.length_c   1.000
_cell.angle_alpha   90.00
_cell.angle_beta   90.00
_cell.angle_gamma   90.00
#
_symmetry.space_group_name_H-M   'P 1'
#
loop_
_entity.id
_entity.type
_entity.pdbx_description
1 polymer ?
#
loop_
_entity_poly.entity_id
_entity_poly.type
_entity_poly.pdbx_seq_one_letter_code
_entity_poly.pdbx_strand_id
1 'polypeptide(L)'
;SVTNSEAHRELAAEAARRSIVLLKNENNLLPLDRNRLKSIAVIGPNADRVHLGGYSDNPGRGISVLQGITDKVGSKATVTHAVGCKITKEGGDWWADTSHLSDPAEETKLIAQAVEVAKAADLAVLVLGGNEDTNKEGWADNHLGDRDSLDLVGRQNDLVKAVLDTGKPTVVLLINSGPLSINYIAEKVPAILEGFYLGQETGVAVA
;
A
#
# COMPACT_ATOMS: atom_id res chain seq x y z
N SER A 1 -29.37 -10.01 5.08
CA SER A 1 -29.24 -8.64 4.55
C SER A 1 -28.65 -8.72 3.16
N VAL A 2 -29.12 -7.91 2.20
CA VAL A 2 -28.52 -7.83 0.85
C VAL A 2 -27.28 -6.92 0.83
N THR A 3 -27.23 -5.93 1.74
CA THR A 3 -26.08 -5.04 1.93
C THR A 3 -24.90 -5.83 2.49
N ASN A 4 -23.75 -5.69 1.85
CA ASN A 4 -22.48 -6.33 2.21
C ASN A 4 -22.63 -7.86 2.43
N SER A 5 -23.43 -8.52 1.59
CA SER A 5 -23.61 -9.99 1.61
C SER A 5 -22.32 -10.72 1.22
N GLU A 6 -22.19 -11.99 1.59
CA GLU A 6 -21.03 -12.81 1.22
C GLU A 6 -20.81 -12.86 -0.30
N ALA A 7 -21.86 -13.09 -1.07
CA ALA A 7 -21.79 -13.09 -2.54
C ALA A 7 -21.31 -11.75 -3.12
N HIS A 8 -21.71 -10.61 -2.55
CA HIS A 8 -21.22 -9.29 -3.00
C HIS A 8 -19.75 -9.07 -2.64
N ARG A 9 -19.31 -9.57 -1.48
CA ARG A 9 -17.89 -9.51 -1.09
C ARG A 9 -17.03 -10.40 -2.00
N GLU A 10 -17.50 -11.61 -2.31
CA GLU A 10 -16.81 -12.50 -3.25
C GLU A 10 -16.67 -11.88 -4.64
N LEU A 11 -17.75 -11.24 -5.13
CA LEU A 11 -17.71 -10.52 -6.41
C LEU A 11 -16.73 -9.33 -6.35
N ALA A 12 -16.72 -8.56 -5.26
CA ALA A 12 -15.77 -7.47 -5.09
C ALA A 12 -14.32 -7.98 -5.07
N ALA A 13 -14.05 -9.09 -4.38
CA ALA A 13 -12.74 -9.73 -4.37
C ALA A 13 -12.35 -10.26 -5.76
N GLU A 14 -13.29 -10.82 -6.52
CA GLU A 14 -13.04 -11.27 -7.89
C GLU A 14 -12.70 -10.09 -8.81
N ALA A 15 -13.47 -8.99 -8.73
CA ALA A 15 -13.19 -7.79 -9.50
C ALA A 15 -11.78 -7.28 -9.19
N ALA A 16 -11.44 -7.13 -7.91
CA ALA A 16 -10.11 -6.72 -7.47
C ALA A 16 -8.99 -7.63 -8.01
N ARG A 17 -9.14 -8.96 -7.94
CA ARG A 17 -8.14 -9.91 -8.49
C ARG A 17 -7.93 -9.76 -9.99
N ARG A 18 -8.97 -9.36 -10.73
CA ARG A 18 -8.90 -9.14 -12.18
C ARG A 18 -8.44 -7.73 -12.56
N SER A 19 -8.28 -6.84 -11.59
CA SER A 19 -7.88 -5.44 -11.79
C SER A 19 -6.42 -5.15 -11.46
N ILE A 20 -5.76 -5.99 -10.65
CA ILE A 20 -4.34 -5.82 -10.31
C ILE A 20 -3.47 -5.99 -11.55
N VAL A 21 -2.54 -5.07 -11.77
CA VAL A 21 -1.59 -5.10 -12.90
C VAL A 21 -0.20 -5.47 -12.39
N LEU A 22 0.40 -6.51 -12.98
CA LEU A 22 1.81 -6.83 -12.78
C LEU A 22 2.68 -5.95 -13.69
N LEU A 23 3.23 -4.88 -13.14
CA LEU A 23 4.06 -3.93 -13.89
C LEU A 23 5.46 -4.48 -14.16
N LYS A 24 6.04 -5.21 -13.20
CA LYS A 24 7.40 -5.73 -13.29
C LYS A 24 7.54 -7.03 -12.48
N ASN A 25 8.30 -7.99 -12.99
CA ASN A 25 8.64 -9.23 -12.28
C ASN A 25 9.98 -9.81 -12.75
N GLU A 26 11.07 -9.16 -12.34
CA GLU A 26 12.42 -9.64 -12.61
C GLU A 26 12.73 -10.94 -11.85
N ASN A 27 13.52 -11.81 -12.49
CA ASN A 27 13.97 -13.10 -11.93
C ASN A 27 12.84 -14.04 -11.48
N ASN A 28 11.61 -13.80 -11.94
CA ASN A 28 10.41 -14.54 -11.50
C ASN A 28 10.26 -14.57 -9.97
N LEU A 29 10.46 -13.42 -9.31
CA LEU A 29 10.27 -13.30 -7.86
C LEU A 29 8.83 -13.66 -7.46
N LEU A 30 7.84 -13.27 -8.27
CA LEU A 30 6.45 -13.69 -8.13
C LEU A 30 6.13 -14.85 -9.10
N PRO A 31 5.25 -15.81 -8.71
CA PRO A 31 4.54 -15.89 -7.44
C PRO A 31 5.42 -16.37 -6.27
N LEU A 32 5.11 -15.90 -5.07
CA LEU A 32 5.84 -16.27 -3.84
C LEU A 32 5.54 -17.72 -3.43
N ASP A 33 6.59 -18.45 -3.01
CA ASP A 33 6.42 -19.77 -2.41
C ASP A 33 6.20 -19.66 -0.89
N ARG A 34 4.93 -19.76 -0.50
CA ARG A 34 4.49 -19.71 0.91
C ARG A 34 5.09 -20.79 1.81
N ASN A 35 5.64 -21.88 1.25
CA ASN A 35 6.25 -22.94 2.07
C ASN A 35 7.69 -22.58 2.47
N ARG A 36 8.33 -21.68 1.71
CA ARG A 36 9.71 -21.24 1.92
C ARG A 36 9.81 -20.00 2.80
N LEU A 37 8.84 -19.09 2.74
CA LEU A 37 8.81 -17.90 3.59
C LEU A 37 8.42 -18.27 5.04
N LYS A 38 9.22 -17.83 6.01
CA LYS A 38 8.97 -17.97 7.45
C LYS A 38 8.72 -16.64 8.12
N SER A 39 9.22 -15.54 7.56
CA SER A 39 8.92 -14.18 8.02
C SER A 39 8.68 -13.22 6.86
N ILE A 40 7.63 -12.40 6.96
CA ILE A 40 7.25 -11.41 5.96
C ILE A 40 7.13 -10.05 6.66
N ALA A 41 7.86 -9.07 6.16
CA ALA A 41 7.68 -7.67 6.52
C ALA A 41 6.64 -7.05 5.59
N VAL A 42 5.55 -6.53 6.14
CA VAL A 42 4.59 -5.71 5.40
C VAL A 42 4.80 -4.28 5.85
N ILE A 43 5.21 -3.40 4.95
CA ILE A 43 5.73 -2.08 5.28
C ILE A 43 5.02 -1.02 4.43
N GLY A 44 4.67 0.13 5.00
CA GLY A 44 4.28 1.30 4.23
C GLY A 44 2.98 1.95 4.68
N PRO A 45 2.74 3.20 4.25
CA PRO A 45 1.61 4.01 4.69
C PRO A 45 0.23 3.42 4.37
N ASN A 46 0.15 2.55 3.36
CA ASN A 46 -1.10 1.97 2.88
C ASN A 46 -1.24 0.48 3.26
N ALA A 47 -0.34 -0.05 4.09
CA ALA A 47 -0.31 -1.47 4.44
C ALA A 47 -1.49 -1.90 5.31
N ASP A 48 -1.82 -1.13 6.35
CA ASP A 48 -2.82 -1.46 7.36
C ASP A 48 -4.16 -0.72 7.17
N ARG A 49 -4.34 -0.05 6.03
CA ARG A 49 -5.54 0.74 5.69
C ARG A 49 -6.24 0.20 4.46
N VAL A 50 -7.52 0.54 4.35
CA VAL A 50 -8.35 0.24 3.18
C VAL A 50 -8.69 1.57 2.53
N HIS A 51 -8.24 1.71 1.28
CA HIS A 51 -8.54 2.88 0.47
C HIS A 51 -9.63 2.51 -0.53
N LEU A 52 -10.71 3.30 -0.50
CA LEU A 52 -11.84 3.14 -1.40
C LEU A 52 -11.89 4.27 -2.44
N GLY A 53 -11.14 5.35 -2.19
CA GLY A 53 -11.20 6.56 -2.98
C GLY A 53 -12.43 7.41 -2.67
N GLY A 54 -12.59 8.47 -3.46
CA GLY A 54 -13.72 9.37 -3.37
C GLY A 54 -15.04 8.67 -3.63
N TYR A 55 -16.14 9.38 -3.31
CA TYR A 55 -17.50 8.88 -3.52
C TYR A 55 -17.81 7.55 -2.83
N SER A 56 -17.06 7.24 -1.77
CA SER A 56 -17.22 6.04 -0.97
C SER A 56 -17.71 6.39 0.43
N ASP A 57 -18.59 5.55 0.96
CA ASP A 57 -19.02 5.59 2.36
C ASP A 57 -18.30 4.47 3.14
N ASN A 58 -18.47 4.44 4.47
CA ASN A 58 -17.92 3.40 5.31
C ASN A 58 -18.47 2.01 4.87
N PRO A 59 -17.60 1.08 4.42
CA PRO A 59 -18.06 -0.22 3.93
C PRO A 59 -18.56 -1.13 5.06
N GLY A 60 -18.40 -0.72 6.33
CA GLY A 60 -18.68 -1.51 7.54
C GLY A 60 -17.65 -2.62 7.81
N ARG A 61 -17.02 -3.15 6.75
CA ARG A 61 -15.89 -4.08 6.80
C ARG A 61 -14.99 -3.82 5.59
N GLY A 62 -13.68 -3.76 5.83
CA GLY A 62 -12.68 -3.83 4.78
C GLY A 62 -11.48 -4.64 5.23
N ILE A 63 -10.77 -5.24 4.28
CA ILE A 63 -9.57 -6.05 4.53
C ILE A 63 -8.36 -5.33 3.93
N SER A 64 -7.49 -4.81 4.81
CA SER A 64 -6.23 -4.18 4.40
C SER A 64 -5.25 -5.22 3.84
N VAL A 65 -4.21 -4.74 3.16
CA VAL A 65 -3.15 -5.62 2.62
C VAL A 65 -2.49 -6.42 3.74
N LEU A 66 -2.16 -5.77 4.86
CA LEU A 66 -1.61 -6.41 6.05
C LEU A 66 -2.51 -7.53 6.56
N GLN A 67 -3.81 -7.26 6.69
CA GLN A 67 -4.77 -8.26 7.17
C GLN A 67 -4.87 -9.44 6.18
N GLY A 68 -4.99 -9.16 4.88
CA GLY A 68 -5.07 -10.19 3.85
C GLY A 68 -3.86 -11.10 3.83
N ILE A 69 -2.64 -10.55 3.88
CA ILE A 69 -1.40 -11.33 3.92
C ILE A 69 -1.35 -12.17 5.19
N THR A 70 -1.68 -11.57 6.35
CA THR A 70 -1.70 -12.27 7.65
C THR A 70 -2.66 -13.45 7.64
N ASP A 71 -3.89 -13.25 7.16
CA ASP A 71 -4.91 -14.30 7.07
C ASP A 71 -4.49 -15.42 6.12
N LYS A 72 -3.86 -15.06 4.99
CA LYS A 72 -3.47 -16.01 3.95
C LYS A 72 -2.32 -16.92 4.38
N VAL A 73 -1.34 -16.40 5.11
CA VAL A 73 -0.21 -17.21 5.61
C VAL A 73 -0.54 -17.95 6.90
N GLY A 74 -1.45 -17.42 7.72
CA GLY A 74 -1.82 -18.00 9.01
C GLY A 74 -0.59 -18.30 9.86
N SER A 75 -0.52 -19.49 10.43
CA SER A 75 0.60 -19.91 11.29
C SER A 75 1.86 -20.35 10.53
N LYS A 76 1.91 -20.23 9.19
CA LYS A 76 3.05 -20.74 8.38
C LYS A 76 4.22 -19.78 8.30
N ALA A 77 3.96 -18.48 8.49
CA ALA A 77 4.95 -17.43 8.50
C ALA A 77 4.53 -16.34 9.49
N THR A 78 5.53 -15.71 10.13
CA THR A 78 5.31 -14.53 10.96
C THR A 78 5.19 -13.30 10.07
N VAL A 79 4.13 -12.51 10.25
CA VAL A 79 3.97 -11.21 9.58
C VAL A 79 4.27 -10.10 10.57
N THR A 80 5.22 -9.22 10.24
CA THR A 80 5.57 -8.05 11.05
C THR A 80 5.30 -6.78 10.25
N HIS A 81 4.64 -5.81 10.88
CA HIS A 81 4.26 -4.56 10.26
C HIS A 81 5.12 -3.38 10.72
N ALA A 82 5.42 -2.46 9.80
CA ALA A 82 5.91 -1.12 10.13
C ALA A 82 5.32 -0.09 9.16
N VAL A 83 4.90 1.06 9.67
CA VAL A 83 4.35 2.16 8.84
C VAL A 83 5.40 2.69 7.86
N GLY A 84 6.66 2.82 8.29
CA GLY A 84 7.78 3.26 7.46
C GLY A 84 7.78 4.76 7.15
N CYS A 85 6.72 5.29 6.56
CA CYS A 85 6.56 6.72 6.28
C CYS A 85 5.07 7.05 6.18
N LYS A 86 4.72 8.33 6.15
CA LYS A 86 3.35 8.81 5.94
C LYS A 86 3.24 9.55 4.62
N ILE A 87 2.08 9.41 3.97
CA ILE A 87 1.72 10.17 2.77
C ILE A 87 1.32 11.58 3.17
N THR A 88 0.30 11.69 4.01
CA THR A 88 -0.11 12.91 4.72
C THR A 88 -0.11 12.66 6.23
N LYS A 89 0.03 13.71 7.03
CA LYS A 89 0.09 13.65 8.49
C LYS A 89 -1.21 13.12 9.08
N GLU A 90 -2.33 13.54 8.50
CA GLU A 90 -3.71 13.20 8.86
C GLU A 90 -4.08 11.79 8.42
N GLY A 91 -3.45 11.32 7.34
CA GLY A 91 -3.64 9.98 6.81
C GLY A 91 -4.77 9.87 5.80
N GLY A 92 -5.24 10.91 5.12
CA GLY A 92 -6.25 10.75 4.07
C GLY A 92 -7.67 10.89 4.58
N ASP A 93 -8.31 11.98 4.20
CA ASP A 93 -9.73 12.27 4.34
C ASP A 93 -10.22 13.06 3.11
N TRP A 94 -11.09 12.44 2.32
CA TRP A 94 -11.64 13.06 1.11
C TRP A 94 -12.33 14.40 1.42
N TRP A 95 -12.97 14.54 2.59
CA TRP A 95 -13.77 15.71 2.94
C TRP A 95 -12.98 16.80 3.66
N ALA A 96 -11.81 16.51 4.21
CA ALA A 96 -11.05 17.48 5.00
C ALA A 96 -10.31 18.50 4.12
N ASP A 97 -10.26 19.75 4.53
CA ASP A 97 -9.45 20.78 3.85
C ASP A 97 -7.97 20.79 4.32
N THR A 98 -7.57 19.76 5.09
CA THR A 98 -6.23 19.63 5.66
C THR A 98 -5.45 18.54 4.95
N SER A 99 -4.30 18.89 4.39
CA SER A 99 -3.35 17.94 3.83
C SER A 99 -1.94 18.45 4.11
N HIS A 100 -1.30 17.87 5.12
CA HIS A 100 0.05 18.29 5.52
C HIS A 100 1.05 17.16 5.37
N LEU A 101 2.28 17.50 5.00
CA LEU A 101 3.38 16.57 5.10
C LEU A 101 3.72 16.29 6.57
N SER A 102 4.18 15.07 6.82
CA SER A 102 4.65 14.68 8.16
C SER A 102 6.02 15.29 8.47
N ASP A 103 6.33 15.41 9.76
CA ASP A 103 7.61 15.93 10.24
C ASP A 103 8.77 15.02 9.77
N PRO A 104 9.77 15.55 9.04
CA PRO A 104 10.92 14.78 8.58
C PRO A 104 11.67 14.00 9.68
N ALA A 105 11.71 14.53 10.92
CA ALA A 105 12.37 13.87 12.04
C ALA A 105 11.59 12.62 12.50
N GLU A 106 10.27 12.68 12.52
CA GLU A 106 9.41 11.52 12.81
C GLU A 106 9.47 10.50 11.68
N GLU A 107 9.42 10.95 10.43
CA GLU A 107 9.57 10.07 9.26
C GLU A 107 10.93 9.33 9.27
N THR A 108 12.00 9.98 9.72
CA THR A 108 13.32 9.33 9.85
C THR A 108 13.29 8.17 10.85
N LYS A 109 12.58 8.33 11.98
CA LYS A 109 12.41 7.25 12.97
C LYS A 109 11.57 6.12 12.42
N LEU A 110 10.48 6.44 11.71
CA LEU A 110 9.60 5.44 11.08
C LEU A 110 10.35 4.61 10.02
N ILE A 111 11.16 5.26 9.18
CA ILE A 111 11.98 4.56 8.17
C ILE A 111 12.99 3.65 8.86
N ALA A 112 13.67 4.12 9.91
CA ALA A 112 14.61 3.29 10.66
C ALA A 112 13.94 2.04 11.28
N GLN A 113 12.73 2.18 11.81
CA GLN A 113 11.95 1.04 12.31
C GLN A 113 11.60 0.05 11.18
N ALA A 114 11.17 0.55 10.03
CA ALA A 114 10.86 -0.30 8.87
C ALA A 114 12.09 -1.05 8.35
N VAL A 115 13.28 -0.44 8.38
CA VAL A 115 14.54 -1.10 8.04
C VAL A 115 14.81 -2.29 8.97
N GLU A 116 14.61 -2.15 10.29
CA GLU A 116 14.81 -3.25 11.23
C GLU A 116 13.79 -4.37 11.02
N VAL A 117 12.52 -4.04 10.74
CA VAL A 117 11.49 -5.01 10.38
C VAL A 117 11.84 -5.76 9.09
N ALA A 118 12.33 -5.06 8.05
CA ALA A 118 12.76 -5.67 6.80
C ALA A 118 13.96 -6.60 7.01
N LYS A 119 14.99 -6.19 7.76
CA LYS A 119 16.18 -7.02 8.04
C LYS A 119 15.83 -8.36 8.71
N ALA A 120 14.80 -8.37 9.57
CA ALA A 120 14.33 -9.57 10.27
C ALA A 120 13.44 -10.49 9.40
N ALA A 121 12.98 -10.04 8.23
CA ALA A 121 12.11 -10.79 7.35
C ALA A 121 12.86 -11.56 6.25
N ASP A 122 12.24 -12.60 5.69
CA ASP A 122 12.70 -13.27 4.47
C ASP A 122 12.33 -12.46 3.21
N LEU A 123 11.25 -11.68 3.30
CA LEU A 123 10.68 -10.88 2.22
C LEU A 123 10.12 -9.56 2.78
N ALA A 124 10.33 -8.47 2.07
CA ALA A 124 9.65 -7.20 2.31
C ALA A 124 8.58 -6.93 1.24
N VAL A 125 7.36 -6.63 1.67
CA VAL A 125 6.25 -6.16 0.83
C VAL A 125 5.99 -4.70 1.20
N LEU A 126 6.33 -3.78 0.32
CA LEU A 126 6.08 -2.35 0.51
C LEU A 126 4.74 -1.97 -0.12
N VAL A 127 3.84 -1.38 0.66
CA VAL A 127 2.53 -0.91 0.24
C VAL A 127 2.53 0.61 0.25
N LEU A 128 2.66 1.19 -0.95
CA LEU A 128 2.94 2.61 -1.20
C LEU A 128 1.84 3.21 -2.08
N GLY A 129 1.96 4.50 -2.42
CA GLY A 129 1.13 5.15 -3.42
C GLY A 129 0.63 6.51 -2.97
N GLY A 130 -0.69 6.66 -2.99
CA GLY A 130 -1.42 7.87 -2.59
C GLY A 130 -2.50 7.55 -1.58
N ASN A 131 -3.20 8.58 -1.12
CA ASN A 131 -4.40 8.45 -0.31
C ASN A 131 -5.45 9.50 -0.75
N GLU A 132 -6.60 9.50 -0.08
CA GLU A 132 -7.74 10.37 -0.35
C GLU A 132 -7.46 11.87 -0.13
N ASP A 133 -6.35 12.28 0.50
CA ASP A 133 -5.92 13.68 0.58
C ASP A 133 -5.14 14.12 -0.66
N THR A 134 -4.37 13.20 -1.24
CA THR A 134 -3.40 13.53 -2.30
C THR A 134 -3.98 13.48 -3.71
N ASN A 135 -5.19 12.97 -3.86
CA ASN A 135 -5.87 12.92 -5.15
C ASN A 135 -7.38 12.93 -4.91
N LYS A 136 -8.00 14.11 -4.96
CA LYS A 136 -9.43 14.28 -4.74
C LYS A 136 -10.06 15.37 -5.59
N GLU A 137 -11.38 15.49 -5.54
CA GLU A 137 -12.11 16.52 -6.29
C GLU A 137 -11.87 17.90 -5.67
N GLY A 138 -11.28 18.82 -6.43
CA GLY A 138 -11.11 20.21 -6.01
C GLY A 138 -12.37 21.05 -6.25
N TRP A 139 -13.35 21.02 -5.33
CA TRP A 139 -14.67 21.67 -5.53
C TRP A 139 -14.79 23.07 -4.93
N ALA A 140 -13.78 23.56 -4.21
CA ALA A 140 -13.74 24.92 -3.65
C ALA A 140 -12.28 25.44 -3.55
N ASP A 141 -12.11 26.75 -3.41
CA ASP A 141 -10.78 27.41 -3.35
C ASP A 141 -9.89 26.86 -2.22
N ASN A 142 -10.49 26.46 -1.10
CA ASN A 142 -9.81 25.88 0.05
C ASN A 142 -9.84 24.34 0.07
N HIS A 143 -10.56 23.72 -0.86
CA HIS A 143 -10.66 22.28 -0.98
C HIS A 143 -9.88 21.83 -2.22
N LEU A 144 -8.58 21.66 -2.04
CA LEU A 144 -7.66 21.28 -3.10
C LEU A 144 -7.62 19.75 -3.28
N GLY A 145 -7.31 19.31 -4.50
CA GLY A 145 -7.18 17.88 -4.80
C GLY A 145 -6.34 17.53 -6.04
N ASP A 146 -6.04 18.53 -6.87
CA ASP A 146 -5.08 18.40 -7.98
C ASP A 146 -3.64 18.50 -7.49
N ARG A 147 -2.73 17.82 -8.19
CA ARG A 147 -1.28 17.89 -7.95
C ARG A 147 -0.56 18.30 -9.23
N ASP A 148 0.48 19.12 -9.06
CA ASP A 148 1.37 19.55 -10.12
C ASP A 148 2.54 18.57 -10.38
N SER A 149 2.61 17.49 -9.59
CA SER A 149 3.58 16.40 -9.74
C SER A 149 2.89 15.04 -9.64
N LEU A 150 3.37 14.10 -10.45
CA LEU A 150 2.96 12.69 -10.43
C LEU A 150 3.82 11.83 -9.50
N ASP A 151 4.88 12.36 -8.89
CA ASP A 151 5.78 11.57 -8.05
C ASP A 151 5.06 11.05 -6.80
N LEU A 152 5.64 10.09 -6.10
CA LEU A 152 5.16 9.68 -4.79
C LEU A 152 5.29 10.83 -3.79
N VAL A 153 4.21 11.12 -3.06
CA VAL A 153 4.19 12.17 -2.03
C VAL A 153 5.03 11.75 -0.82
N GLY A 154 5.69 12.72 -0.20
CA GLY A 154 6.43 12.53 1.04
C GLY A 154 7.71 11.72 0.85
N ARG A 155 8.02 10.85 1.81
CA ARG A 155 9.30 10.15 1.90
C ARG A 155 9.24 8.68 1.47
N GLN A 156 8.26 8.33 0.64
CA GLN A 156 8.07 6.96 0.17
C GLN A 156 9.28 6.46 -0.64
N ASN A 157 9.89 7.30 -1.48
CA ASN A 157 11.11 6.93 -2.20
C ASN A 157 12.32 6.69 -1.27
N ASP A 158 12.44 7.48 -0.18
CA ASP A 158 13.47 7.25 0.84
C ASP A 158 13.27 5.92 1.55
N LEU A 159 12.02 5.58 1.88
CA LEU A 159 11.65 4.30 2.48
C LEU A 159 12.03 3.14 1.55
N VAL A 160 11.69 3.21 0.25
CA VAL A 160 12.06 2.19 -0.74
C VAL A 160 13.56 2.00 -0.77
N LYS A 161 14.33 3.09 -0.88
CA LYS A 161 15.79 3.03 -0.89
C LYS A 161 16.34 2.35 0.36
N ALA A 162 15.88 2.78 1.53
CA ALA A 162 16.35 2.22 2.80
C ALA A 162 16.03 0.73 2.96
N VAL A 163 14.86 0.27 2.48
CA VAL A 163 14.51 -1.16 2.52
C VAL A 163 15.33 -1.95 1.49
N LEU A 164 15.54 -1.43 0.27
CA LEU A 164 16.39 -2.09 -0.73
C LEU A 164 17.84 -2.24 -0.26
N ASP A 165 18.37 -1.25 0.46
CA ASP A 165 19.72 -1.28 1.04
C ASP A 165 19.91 -2.40 2.08
N THR A 166 18.82 -3.02 2.58
CA THR A 166 18.90 -4.22 3.43
C THR A 166 19.26 -5.50 2.66
N GLY A 167 19.17 -5.48 1.33
CA GLY A 167 19.42 -6.63 0.45
C GLY A 167 18.32 -7.69 0.46
N LYS A 168 17.17 -7.42 1.08
CA LYS A 168 16.05 -8.36 1.14
C LYS A 168 15.27 -8.41 -0.18
N PRO A 169 14.78 -9.59 -0.60
CA PRO A 169 13.79 -9.67 -1.65
C PRO A 169 12.64 -8.71 -1.35
N THR A 170 12.29 -7.88 -2.33
CA THR A 170 11.38 -6.75 -2.13
C THR A 170 10.34 -6.71 -3.23
N VAL A 171 9.07 -6.65 -2.85
CA VAL A 171 7.92 -6.44 -3.73
C VAL A 171 7.30 -5.09 -3.38
N VAL A 172 6.96 -4.28 -4.39
CA VAL A 172 6.16 -3.07 -4.20
C VAL A 172 4.75 -3.31 -4.72
N LEU A 173 3.77 -2.94 -3.91
CA LEU A 173 2.37 -2.80 -4.28
C LEU A 173 1.97 -1.32 -4.18
N LEU A 174 1.47 -0.77 -5.28
CA LEU A 174 0.94 0.59 -5.33
C LEU A 174 -0.58 0.58 -5.08
N ILE A 175 -1.02 1.44 -4.18
CA ILE A 175 -2.41 1.71 -3.84
C ILE A 175 -2.63 3.22 -3.94
N ASN A 176 -3.36 3.66 -4.97
CA ASN A 176 -3.54 5.07 -5.32
C ASN A 176 -4.80 5.28 -6.17
N SER A 177 -5.25 6.53 -6.27
CA SER A 177 -6.33 6.91 -7.19
C SER A 177 -5.79 7.20 -8.59
N GLY A 178 -5.01 8.28 -8.73
CA GLY A 178 -4.46 8.72 -10.02
C GLY A 178 -3.17 7.98 -10.41
N PRO A 179 -2.73 8.11 -11.66
CA PRO A 179 -1.45 7.56 -12.12
C PRO A 179 -0.28 8.23 -11.40
N LEU A 180 0.75 7.45 -11.07
CA LEU A 180 1.95 7.92 -10.39
C LEU A 180 3.22 7.66 -11.23
N SER A 181 4.14 8.60 -11.18
CA SER A 181 5.51 8.45 -11.68
C SER A 181 6.34 7.70 -10.64
N ILE A 182 6.67 6.44 -10.93
CA ILE A 182 7.41 5.55 -10.02
C ILE A 182 8.82 5.24 -10.53
N ASN A 183 9.49 6.19 -11.17
CA ASN A 183 10.74 5.98 -11.92
C ASN A 183 11.83 5.23 -11.12
N TYR A 184 12.11 5.65 -9.87
CA TYR A 184 13.10 4.99 -9.02
C TYR A 184 12.70 3.55 -8.66
N ILE A 185 11.43 3.34 -8.33
CA ILE A 185 10.88 2.01 -8.04
C ILE A 185 10.96 1.13 -9.28
N ALA A 186 10.54 1.62 -10.44
CA ALA A 186 10.61 0.91 -11.72
C ALA A 186 12.04 0.48 -12.07
N GLU A 187 13.02 1.34 -11.80
CA GLU A 187 14.43 1.04 -12.02
C GLU A 187 14.97 0.00 -11.02
N LYS A 188 14.69 0.15 -9.72
CA LYS A 188 15.42 -0.58 -8.66
C LYS A 188 14.69 -1.76 -8.04
N VAL A 189 13.36 -1.79 -8.07
CA VAL A 189 12.56 -2.85 -7.44
C VAL A 189 12.34 -4.00 -8.43
N PRO A 190 12.54 -5.27 -8.03
CA PRO A 190 12.43 -6.39 -8.95
C PRO A 190 10.98 -6.77 -9.28
N ALA A 191 10.04 -6.60 -8.35
CA ALA A 191 8.63 -6.94 -8.56
C ALA A 191 7.71 -5.79 -8.15
N ILE A 192 6.81 -5.40 -9.05
CA ILE A 192 5.91 -4.25 -8.87
C ILE A 192 4.50 -4.61 -9.32
N LEU A 193 3.54 -4.37 -8.44
CA LEU A 193 2.11 -4.50 -8.68
C LEU A 193 1.45 -3.12 -8.57
N GLU A 194 0.53 -2.80 -9.49
CA GLU A 194 -0.35 -1.64 -9.41
C GLU A 194 -1.76 -2.13 -9.08
N GLY A 195 -2.31 -1.65 -7.97
CA GLY A 195 -3.63 -2.00 -7.50
C GLY A 195 -4.67 -0.89 -7.68
N PHE A 196 -4.25 0.36 -7.87
CA PHE A 196 -5.13 1.51 -7.66
C PHE A 196 -5.87 1.38 -6.30
N TYR A 197 -7.16 1.69 -6.23
CA TYR A 197 -8.02 1.31 -5.12
C TYR A 197 -8.84 0.07 -5.48
N LEU A 198 -8.52 -1.05 -4.83
CA LEU A 198 -9.13 -2.37 -5.08
C LEU A 198 -10.43 -2.61 -4.27
N GLY A 199 -10.93 -1.57 -3.60
CA GLY A 199 -12.14 -1.63 -2.80
C GLY A 199 -11.99 -2.40 -1.48
N GLN A 200 -13.12 -2.73 -0.86
CA GLN A 200 -13.17 -3.26 0.50
C GLN A 200 -12.51 -4.65 0.69
N GLU A 201 -12.34 -5.42 -0.38
CA GLU A 201 -11.67 -6.73 -0.35
C GLU A 201 -10.22 -6.67 -0.87
N THR A 202 -9.60 -5.48 -0.86
CA THR A 202 -8.20 -5.23 -1.27
C THR A 202 -7.25 -6.34 -0.81
N GLY A 203 -7.18 -6.60 0.49
CA GLY A 203 -6.24 -7.59 1.03
C GLY A 203 -6.55 -9.03 0.61
N VAL A 204 -7.82 -9.37 0.39
CA VAL A 204 -8.24 -10.70 -0.08
C VAL A 204 -7.81 -10.94 -1.53
N ALA A 205 -7.75 -9.88 -2.34
CA ALA A 205 -7.27 -9.95 -3.71
C ALA A 205 -5.74 -9.95 -3.81
N VAL A 206 -5.07 -9.17 -2.96
CA VAL A 206 -3.61 -9.02 -2.95
C VAL A 206 -2.90 -10.28 -2.42
N ALA A 207 -3.47 -10.98 -1.44
CA ALA A 207 -2.83 -12.13 -0.76
C ALA A 207 -3.17 -13.49 -1.38
#